data_AF-A0A847NXE3-F1
#
_entry.id   AF-A0A847NXE3-F1
#
_cell.length_a   1.000
_cell.length_b   1.000
_cell.length_c   1.000
_cell.angle_alpha   90.00
_cell.angle_beta   90.00
_cell.angle_gamma   90.00
#
_symmetry.space_group_name_H-M   'P 1'
#
loop_
_entity.id
_entity.type
_entity.pdbx_description
1 polymer ?
#
loop_
_entity_poly.entity_id
_entity_poly.type
_entity_poly.pdbx_seq_one_letter_code
_entity_poly.pdbx_strand_id
1 'polypeptide(L)'
;MVEAVKIWNEPNNLSHWDFTIDSEWKEFSRMAMLAAIKIKETNPDLTVVMGGISPIDPRFVSLLKSYGLLDYFDAVAVHGFPLDWNHWQIDEWPQKIEEIKSVCNLPVWVSEVGASSFGAEEVQTFGLKRTMQLLAGKVERIYWYSLLDLPPTWEATTRHKESEGSSYYRHFYMGLIRADGTPKPAFEHFDPMMGICQWFHFRDHRLEEAVGWLKKLKVKKLRTGISWADWHRPDACDWFDYQMEKLQEFDTTLTLCFTPPSRGIVSSITSPPIESGEFADFASQVIKRYAMAESPAGKRPLNKGDDGILSNSGFSQP
;
A
#
# COMPACT_ATOMS: atom_id res chain seq x y z
N MET A 1 -11.40 -0.18 9.65
CA MET A 1 -10.36 -0.67 10.60
C MET A 1 -9.23 -1.32 9.80
N VAL A 2 -8.03 -1.49 10.36
CA VAL A 2 -6.98 -2.29 9.70
C VAL A 2 -7.32 -3.77 9.85
N GLU A 3 -7.49 -4.47 8.72
CA GLU A 3 -7.84 -5.90 8.66
C GLU A 3 -6.66 -6.79 8.24
N ALA A 4 -5.70 -6.21 7.53
CA ALA A 4 -4.57 -6.93 6.96
C ALA A 4 -3.37 -6.00 6.76
N VAL A 5 -2.16 -6.56 6.76
CA VAL A 5 -0.92 -5.84 6.48
C VAL A 5 -0.12 -6.55 5.41
N LYS A 6 0.18 -5.84 4.32
CA LYS A 6 1.00 -6.33 3.22
C LYS A 6 2.46 -5.92 3.42
N ILE A 7 3.35 -6.90 3.53
CA ILE A 7 4.80 -6.62 3.63
C ILE A 7 5.36 -6.44 2.22
N TRP A 8 5.75 -5.19 1.96
CA TRP A 8 6.30 -4.64 0.73
C TRP A 8 5.37 -4.54 -0.48
N ASN A 9 5.71 -3.57 -1.34
CA ASN A 9 5.10 -3.35 -2.64
C ASN A 9 6.08 -3.77 -3.73
N GLU A 10 5.71 -4.70 -4.61
CA GLU A 10 6.51 -5.11 -5.77
C GLU A 10 7.99 -5.41 -5.45
N PRO A 11 8.31 -6.33 -4.51
CA PRO A 11 9.70 -6.64 -4.16
C PRO A 11 10.50 -7.24 -5.33
N ASN A 12 9.84 -7.69 -6.39
CA ASN A 12 10.46 -8.11 -7.65
C ASN A 12 10.55 -7.01 -8.72
N ASN A 13 10.22 -5.76 -8.39
CA ASN A 13 10.38 -4.58 -9.25
C ASN A 13 11.52 -3.70 -8.73
N LEU A 14 12.46 -3.35 -9.62
CA LEU A 14 13.66 -2.57 -9.26
C LEU A 14 13.32 -1.12 -8.87
N SER A 15 12.11 -0.64 -9.17
CA SER A 15 11.56 0.64 -8.67
C SER A 15 11.16 0.61 -7.19
N HIS A 16 11.09 -0.57 -6.58
CA HIS A 16 10.62 -0.78 -5.21
C HIS A 16 11.62 -1.56 -4.33
N TRP A 17 12.45 -2.43 -4.90
CA TRP A 17 13.50 -3.16 -4.20
C TRP A 17 14.72 -3.34 -5.11
N ASP A 18 15.92 -2.94 -4.65
CA ASP A 18 17.14 -3.00 -5.44
C ASP A 18 17.76 -4.40 -5.43
N PHE A 19 17.20 -5.29 -6.25
CA PHE A 19 17.75 -6.61 -6.52
C PHE A 19 19.04 -6.60 -7.36
N THR A 20 19.65 -5.45 -7.67
CA THR A 20 21.07 -5.44 -8.09
C THR A 20 22.02 -5.56 -6.89
N ILE A 21 21.54 -5.19 -5.70
CA ILE A 21 22.24 -5.37 -4.41
C ILE A 21 21.85 -6.72 -3.77
N ASP A 22 20.56 -7.07 -3.81
CA ASP A 22 20.02 -8.33 -3.26
C ASP A 22 19.47 -9.24 -4.38
N SER A 23 20.37 -9.76 -5.21
CA SER A 23 20.06 -10.47 -6.47
C SER A 23 19.42 -11.86 -6.31
N GLU A 24 19.37 -12.38 -5.09
CA GLU A 24 18.66 -13.60 -4.73
C GLU A 24 17.49 -13.34 -3.75
N TRP A 25 17.15 -12.09 -3.46
CA TRP A 25 16.09 -11.71 -2.50
C TRP A 25 16.26 -12.32 -1.09
N LYS A 26 17.51 -12.53 -0.66
CA LYS A 26 17.83 -13.12 0.65
C LYS A 26 17.65 -12.10 1.77
N GLU A 27 18.07 -10.85 1.56
CA GLU A 27 17.84 -9.78 2.53
C GLU A 27 16.36 -9.38 2.57
N PHE A 28 15.68 -9.38 1.42
CA PHE A 28 14.22 -9.22 1.37
C PHE A 28 13.52 -10.30 2.21
N SER A 29 13.88 -11.57 2.00
CA SER A 29 13.28 -12.70 2.71
C SER A 29 13.54 -12.62 4.22
N ARG A 30 14.77 -12.30 4.63
CA ARG A 30 15.13 -12.11 6.05
C ARG A 30 14.30 -10.99 6.69
N MET A 31 14.21 -9.84 6.02
CA MET A 31 13.43 -8.68 6.49
C MET A 31 11.94 -8.99 6.57
N ALA A 32 11.37 -9.61 5.54
CA ALA A 32 9.95 -9.93 5.47
C ALA A 32 9.55 -10.98 6.52
N MET A 33 10.39 -12.00 6.75
CA MET A 33 10.21 -13.00 7.82
C MET A 33 10.22 -12.34 9.20
N LEU A 34 11.24 -11.53 9.52
CA LEU A 34 11.35 -10.86 10.82
C LEU A 34 10.15 -9.95 11.10
N ALA A 35 9.70 -9.19 10.09
CA ALA A 35 8.53 -8.34 10.22
C ALA A 35 7.23 -9.15 10.38
N ALA A 36 7.05 -10.25 9.64
CA ALA A 36 5.87 -11.11 9.78
C ALA A 36 5.77 -11.73 11.18
N ILE A 37 6.88 -12.27 11.71
CA ILE A 37 6.99 -12.75 13.09
C ILE A 37 6.61 -11.63 14.08
N LYS A 38 7.21 -10.44 13.94
CA LYS A 38 6.97 -9.32 14.86
C LYS A 38 5.54 -8.79 14.81
N ILE A 39 4.89 -8.84 13.64
CA ILE A 39 3.47 -8.52 13.48
C ILE A 39 2.63 -9.55 14.23
N LYS A 40 2.84 -10.86 14.02
CA LYS A 40 2.08 -11.92 14.71
C LYS A 40 2.31 -11.94 16.24
N GLU A 41 3.52 -11.62 16.72
CA GLU A 41 3.78 -11.37 18.15
C GLU A 41 2.98 -10.18 18.71
N THR A 42 2.67 -9.19 17.87
CA THR A 42 2.00 -7.95 18.26
C THR A 42 0.47 -8.08 18.19
N ASN A 43 -0.04 -8.67 17.11
CA ASN A 43 -1.44 -9.05 16.93
C ASN A 43 -1.49 -10.39 16.17
N PRO A 44 -1.77 -11.52 16.86
CA PRO A 44 -1.82 -12.85 16.25
C PRO A 44 -2.89 -13.01 15.16
N ASP A 45 -4.02 -12.33 15.32
CA ASP A 45 -5.21 -12.47 14.47
C ASP A 45 -5.11 -11.65 13.17
N LEU A 46 -4.16 -10.72 13.09
CA LEU A 46 -3.99 -9.85 11.92
C LEU A 46 -3.49 -10.65 10.71
N THR A 47 -4.16 -10.52 9.56
CA THR A 47 -3.72 -11.14 8.30
C THR A 47 -2.45 -10.48 7.79
N VAL A 48 -1.40 -11.26 7.55
CA VAL A 48 -0.11 -10.82 7.01
C VAL A 48 0.04 -11.33 5.58
N VAL A 49 0.16 -10.40 4.64
CA VAL A 49 0.12 -10.67 3.19
C VAL A 49 1.52 -10.50 2.60
N MET A 50 2.02 -11.52 1.90
CA MET A 50 3.30 -11.44 1.19
C MET A 50 3.16 -10.47 0.02
N GLY A 51 4.21 -9.66 -0.19
CA GLY A 51 4.20 -8.47 -1.06
C GLY A 51 3.59 -8.66 -2.44
N GLY A 52 2.97 -7.60 -2.94
CA GLY A 52 2.25 -7.64 -4.21
C GLY A 52 3.21 -7.64 -5.38
N ILE A 53 3.35 -8.77 -6.08
CA ILE A 53 4.40 -8.95 -7.10
C ILE A 53 4.01 -8.36 -8.45
N SER A 54 4.97 -7.70 -9.11
CA SER A 54 4.83 -7.09 -10.44
C SER A 54 6.19 -7.15 -11.17
N PRO A 55 6.29 -7.86 -12.31
CA PRO A 55 5.25 -8.68 -12.93
C PRO A 55 4.87 -9.90 -12.07
N ILE A 56 3.77 -10.57 -12.42
CA ILE A 56 3.38 -11.85 -11.84
C ILE A 56 4.38 -12.93 -12.31
N ASP A 57 5.16 -13.52 -11.40
CA ASP A 57 6.14 -14.58 -11.70
C ASP A 57 6.07 -15.73 -10.66
N PRO A 58 5.63 -16.94 -11.03
CA PRO A 58 5.58 -18.09 -10.12
C PRO A 58 6.98 -18.58 -9.70
N ARG A 59 8.04 -18.28 -10.45
CA ARG A 59 9.42 -18.65 -10.09
C ARG A 59 9.92 -17.81 -8.92
N PHE A 60 9.53 -16.53 -8.85
CA PHE A 60 9.82 -15.66 -7.71
C PHE A 60 9.13 -16.18 -6.44
N VAL A 61 7.85 -16.55 -6.51
CA VAL A 61 7.14 -17.18 -5.40
C VAL A 61 7.79 -18.52 -4.99
N SER A 62 8.25 -19.31 -5.97
CA SER A 62 8.98 -20.57 -5.71
C SER A 62 10.35 -20.36 -5.04
N LEU A 63 11.05 -19.27 -5.37
CA LEU A 63 12.32 -18.88 -4.74
C LEU A 63 12.08 -18.49 -3.27
N LEU A 64 11.12 -17.62 -2.99
CA LEU A 64 10.77 -17.24 -1.62
C LEU A 64 10.32 -18.46 -0.79
N LYS A 65 9.58 -19.40 -1.42
CA LYS A 65 9.21 -20.69 -0.81
C LYS A 65 10.41 -21.56 -0.47
N SER A 66 11.48 -21.57 -1.28
CA SER A 66 12.67 -22.38 -1.01
C SER A 66 13.47 -21.88 0.20
N TYR A 67 13.27 -20.61 0.60
CA TYR A 67 13.77 -20.03 1.84
C TYR A 67 12.82 -20.20 3.05
N GLY A 68 11.69 -20.89 2.89
CA GLY A 68 10.67 -21.04 3.94
C GLY A 68 9.87 -19.76 4.23
N LEU A 69 9.98 -18.72 3.39
CA LEU A 69 9.37 -17.42 3.69
C LEU A 69 7.84 -17.49 3.78
N LEU A 70 7.21 -18.32 2.94
CA LEU A 70 5.74 -18.38 2.85
C LEU A 70 5.07 -18.95 4.12
N ASP A 71 5.81 -19.66 4.98
CA ASP A 71 5.28 -20.24 6.21
C ASP A 71 4.91 -19.17 7.27
N TYR A 72 5.32 -17.91 7.05
CA TYR A 72 5.05 -16.76 7.91
C TYR A 72 3.91 -15.85 7.41
N PHE A 73 3.25 -16.20 6.29
CA PHE A 73 2.23 -15.38 5.64
C PHE A 73 0.90 -16.10 5.49
N ASP A 74 -0.20 -15.35 5.59
CA ASP A 74 -1.56 -15.87 5.46
C ASP A 74 -2.08 -15.79 4.01
N ALA A 75 -1.48 -14.95 3.16
CA ALA A 75 -1.86 -14.76 1.74
C ALA A 75 -0.69 -14.26 0.88
N VAL A 76 -0.79 -14.40 -0.45
CA VAL A 76 0.14 -13.85 -1.44
C VAL A 76 -0.55 -12.83 -2.32
N ALA A 77 0.05 -11.65 -2.48
CA ALA A 77 -0.49 -10.62 -3.37
C ALA A 77 0.16 -10.63 -4.77
N VAL A 78 -0.64 -10.30 -5.79
CA VAL A 78 -0.21 -10.09 -7.18
C VAL A 78 -0.73 -8.76 -7.72
N HIS A 79 0.03 -8.15 -8.62
CA HIS A 79 -0.35 -6.94 -9.35
C HIS A 79 -0.48 -7.20 -10.85
N GLY A 80 -1.38 -6.50 -11.54
CA GLY A 80 -1.50 -6.65 -12.99
C GLY A 80 -2.08 -5.46 -13.73
N PHE A 81 -1.40 -5.07 -14.79
CA PHE A 81 -1.72 -3.96 -15.68
C PHE A 81 -1.50 -4.37 -17.15
N PRO A 82 -2.27 -5.36 -17.65
CA PRO A 82 -2.10 -5.93 -19.01
C PRO A 82 -2.48 -4.98 -20.15
N LEU A 83 -3.04 -3.81 -19.85
CA LEU A 83 -3.35 -2.77 -20.84
C LEU A 83 -2.30 -1.64 -20.88
N ASP A 84 -1.28 -1.70 -20.01
CA ASP A 84 -0.34 -0.60 -19.77
C ASP A 84 1.13 -1.04 -19.73
N TRP A 85 1.48 -1.99 -18.84
CA TRP A 85 2.88 -2.32 -18.53
C TRP A 85 3.22 -3.81 -18.58
N ASN A 86 2.24 -4.71 -18.56
CA ASN A 86 2.52 -6.15 -18.61
C ASN A 86 2.37 -6.73 -20.02
N HIS A 87 3.26 -7.66 -20.37
CA HIS A 87 3.30 -8.30 -21.69
C HIS A 87 2.44 -9.57 -21.77
N TRP A 88 1.19 -9.49 -21.31
CA TRP A 88 0.17 -10.53 -21.43
C TRP A 88 -1.21 -9.88 -21.58
N GLN A 89 -2.15 -10.56 -22.25
CA GLN A 89 -3.48 -10.02 -22.57
C GLN A 89 -4.39 -10.06 -21.35
N ILE A 90 -5.31 -9.09 -21.22
CA ILE A 90 -6.24 -9.01 -20.07
C ILE A 90 -6.99 -10.32 -19.80
N ASP A 91 -7.32 -11.08 -20.85
CA ASP A 91 -8.03 -12.36 -20.78
C ASP A 91 -7.21 -13.50 -20.17
N GLU A 92 -5.89 -13.36 -20.04
CA GLU A 92 -5.00 -14.30 -19.36
C GLU A 92 -5.03 -14.15 -17.83
N TRP A 93 -5.75 -13.15 -17.28
CA TRP A 93 -5.89 -12.95 -15.82
C TRP A 93 -6.19 -14.25 -15.04
N PRO A 94 -7.18 -15.09 -15.43
CA PRO A 94 -7.44 -16.35 -14.74
C PRO A 94 -6.24 -17.29 -14.75
N GLN A 95 -5.52 -17.38 -15.87
CA GLN A 95 -4.30 -18.20 -15.97
C GLN A 95 -3.20 -17.66 -15.04
N LYS A 96 -3.03 -16.33 -14.93
CA LYS A 96 -2.04 -15.73 -14.02
C LYS A 96 -2.31 -16.02 -12.54
N ILE A 97 -3.59 -16.16 -12.15
CA ILE A 97 -3.93 -16.61 -10.80
C ILE A 97 -3.58 -18.10 -10.60
N GLU A 98 -3.90 -18.96 -11.57
CA GLU A 98 -3.59 -20.40 -11.47
C GLU A 98 -2.08 -20.69 -11.56
N GLU A 99 -1.30 -19.90 -12.31
CA GLU A 99 0.18 -19.95 -12.32
C GLU A 99 0.75 -19.79 -10.90
N ILE A 100 0.24 -18.84 -10.09
CA ILE A 100 0.69 -18.64 -8.71
C ILE A 100 0.17 -19.74 -7.77
N LYS A 101 -1.10 -20.17 -7.91
CA LYS A 101 -1.65 -21.30 -7.13
C LYS A 101 -0.91 -22.62 -7.39
N SER A 102 -0.32 -22.80 -8.57
CA SER A 102 0.45 -24.01 -8.89
C SER A 102 1.73 -24.17 -8.06
N VAL A 103 2.24 -23.08 -7.49
CA VAL A 103 3.48 -23.06 -6.67
C VAL A 103 3.23 -22.74 -5.19
N CYS A 104 2.08 -22.17 -4.83
CA CYS A 104 1.73 -21.73 -3.49
C CYS A 104 0.29 -22.15 -3.09
N ASN A 105 0.13 -22.63 -1.86
CA ASN A 105 -1.16 -23.06 -1.31
C ASN A 105 -1.92 -21.94 -0.57
N LEU A 106 -1.32 -20.74 -0.42
CA LEU A 106 -1.95 -19.61 0.24
C LEU A 106 -2.99 -18.93 -0.67
N PRO A 107 -4.04 -18.30 -0.11
CA PRO A 107 -4.93 -17.40 -0.83
C PRO A 107 -4.16 -16.39 -1.70
N VAL A 108 -4.59 -16.24 -2.95
CA VAL A 108 -4.03 -15.24 -3.89
C VAL A 108 -4.93 -14.02 -3.93
N TRP A 109 -4.35 -12.85 -3.66
CA TRP A 109 -5.04 -11.56 -3.64
C TRP A 109 -4.56 -10.68 -4.81
N VAL A 110 -5.47 -10.14 -5.61
CA VAL A 110 -5.11 -9.10 -6.60
C VAL A 110 -5.07 -7.76 -5.88
N SER A 111 -3.92 -7.44 -5.29
CA SER A 111 -3.76 -6.25 -4.44
C SER A 111 -3.59 -4.95 -5.22
N GLU A 112 -3.39 -5.05 -6.54
CA GLU A 112 -3.35 -3.90 -7.45
C GLU A 112 -3.73 -4.34 -8.86
N VAL A 113 -4.73 -3.71 -9.46
CA VAL A 113 -5.07 -3.88 -10.88
C VAL A 113 -5.66 -2.59 -11.42
N GLY A 114 -5.32 -2.22 -12.65
CA GLY A 114 -5.84 -1.00 -13.25
C GLY A 114 -5.75 -1.00 -14.77
N ALA A 115 -6.24 0.08 -15.35
CA ALA A 115 -6.07 0.42 -16.75
C ALA A 115 -5.95 1.95 -16.86
N SER A 116 -4.94 2.45 -17.57
CA SER A 116 -4.80 3.89 -17.81
C SER A 116 -5.86 4.37 -18.80
N SER A 117 -6.42 5.56 -18.54
CA SER A 117 -7.23 6.28 -19.53
C SER A 117 -6.38 7.11 -20.51
N PHE A 118 -5.05 6.96 -20.51
CA PHE A 118 -4.16 7.69 -21.42
C PHE A 118 -4.45 7.32 -22.89
N GLY A 119 -4.91 8.31 -23.65
CA GLY A 119 -5.29 8.17 -25.06
C GLY A 119 -6.80 8.00 -25.30
N ALA A 120 -7.53 7.33 -24.39
CA ALA A 120 -8.99 7.17 -24.45
C ALA A 120 -9.58 6.72 -23.09
N GLU A 121 -10.68 7.33 -22.64
CA GLU A 121 -11.33 6.99 -21.34
C GLU A 121 -12.16 5.69 -21.41
N GLU A 122 -12.54 5.28 -22.62
CA GLU A 122 -13.21 4.01 -22.91
C GLU A 122 -12.32 2.82 -22.58
N VAL A 123 -10.99 2.94 -22.71
CA VAL A 123 -10.01 1.89 -22.37
C VAL A 123 -10.08 1.55 -20.89
N GLN A 124 -10.12 2.57 -20.02
CA GLN A 124 -10.27 2.36 -18.57
C GLN A 124 -11.62 1.72 -18.23
N THR A 125 -12.70 2.18 -18.89
CA THR A 125 -14.05 1.62 -18.72
C THR A 125 -14.13 0.15 -19.13
N PHE A 126 -13.50 -0.22 -20.25
CA PHE A 126 -13.37 -1.61 -20.69
C PHE A 126 -12.54 -2.42 -19.70
N GLY A 127 -11.36 -1.93 -19.33
CA GLY A 127 -10.43 -2.61 -18.42
C GLY A 127 -11.05 -2.92 -17.06
N LEU A 128 -11.77 -1.97 -16.45
CA LEU A 128 -12.48 -2.13 -15.19
C LEU A 128 -13.54 -3.24 -15.26
N LYS A 129 -14.45 -3.17 -16.24
CA LYS A 129 -15.52 -4.16 -16.44
C LYS A 129 -14.97 -5.55 -16.72
N ARG A 130 -13.96 -5.65 -17.60
CA ARG A 130 -13.37 -6.92 -18.01
C ARG A 130 -12.56 -7.56 -16.88
N THR A 131 -11.81 -6.76 -16.11
CA THR A 131 -11.13 -7.21 -14.89
C THR A 131 -12.11 -7.82 -13.90
N MET A 132 -13.23 -7.15 -13.62
CA MET A 132 -14.23 -7.68 -12.68
C MET A 132 -14.84 -8.99 -13.19
N GLN A 133 -15.21 -9.05 -14.48
CA GLN A 133 -15.73 -10.28 -15.10
C GLN A 133 -14.78 -11.47 -14.99
N LEU A 134 -13.47 -11.25 -15.11
CA LEU A 134 -12.46 -12.31 -15.13
C LEU A 134 -12.06 -12.76 -13.71
N LEU A 135 -12.03 -11.86 -12.74
CA LEU A 135 -11.51 -12.12 -11.39
C LEU A 135 -12.59 -12.39 -10.33
N ALA A 136 -13.82 -11.93 -10.52
CA ALA A 136 -14.91 -12.16 -9.58
C ALA A 136 -15.10 -13.65 -9.30
N GLY A 137 -15.09 -14.04 -8.03
CA GLY A 137 -15.21 -15.44 -7.59
C GLY A 137 -13.96 -16.31 -7.82
N LYS A 138 -12.85 -15.78 -8.36
CA LYS A 138 -11.57 -16.50 -8.50
C LYS A 138 -10.54 -16.18 -7.41
N VAL A 139 -10.66 -14.98 -6.83
CA VAL A 139 -9.80 -14.42 -5.77
C VAL A 139 -10.67 -13.69 -4.74
N GLU A 140 -10.21 -13.65 -3.49
CA GLU A 140 -10.96 -13.04 -2.37
C GLU A 140 -10.94 -11.50 -2.39
N ARG A 141 -9.86 -10.96 -2.96
CA ARG A 141 -9.53 -9.54 -2.98
C ARG A 141 -9.13 -9.10 -4.38
N ILE A 142 -9.72 -7.99 -4.81
CA ILE A 142 -9.42 -7.27 -6.04
C ILE A 142 -9.40 -5.79 -5.65
N TYR A 143 -8.28 -5.09 -5.84
CA TYR A 143 -8.15 -3.67 -5.53
C TYR A 143 -7.82 -2.87 -6.79
N TRP A 144 -8.74 -2.01 -7.21
CA TRP A 144 -8.56 -1.16 -8.39
C TRP A 144 -7.60 0.00 -8.11
N TYR A 145 -6.57 0.15 -8.94
CA TYR A 145 -5.63 1.27 -8.92
C TYR A 145 -5.95 2.22 -10.09
N SER A 146 -6.30 3.49 -9.85
CA SER A 146 -6.39 4.21 -8.57
C SER A 146 -7.74 4.92 -8.40
N LEU A 147 -7.93 5.61 -7.27
CA LEU A 147 -9.06 6.53 -7.10
C LEU A 147 -8.79 7.84 -7.82
N LEU A 148 -7.63 8.45 -7.53
CA LEU A 148 -7.24 9.76 -8.04
C LEU A 148 -6.16 9.60 -9.10
N ASP A 149 -6.27 10.40 -10.16
CA ASP A 149 -5.15 10.66 -11.06
C ASP A 149 -3.97 11.29 -10.30
N LEU A 150 -2.75 11.02 -10.78
CA LEU A 150 -1.57 11.70 -10.30
C LEU A 150 -1.55 13.12 -10.91
N PRO A 151 -1.39 14.20 -10.13
CA PRO A 151 -1.32 15.54 -10.67
C PRO A 151 -0.12 15.66 -11.64
N PRO A 152 -0.24 16.31 -12.82
CA PRO A 152 0.89 16.49 -13.74
C PRO A 152 2.08 17.26 -13.17
N THR A 153 1.89 17.95 -12.04
CA THR A 153 2.94 18.65 -11.28
C THR A 153 3.72 17.75 -10.33
N TRP A 154 3.31 16.49 -10.15
CA TRP A 154 3.95 15.51 -9.27
C TRP A 154 4.76 14.51 -10.09
N GLU A 155 5.74 13.85 -9.47
CA GLU A 155 6.56 12.84 -10.15
C GLU A 155 5.95 11.44 -9.99
N ALA A 156 5.80 10.74 -11.12
CA ALA A 156 5.43 9.32 -11.09
C ALA A 156 6.60 8.49 -10.53
N THR A 157 6.28 7.47 -9.71
CA THR A 157 7.27 6.61 -9.05
C THR A 157 7.81 5.54 -10.00
N THR A 158 8.45 5.94 -11.10
CA THR A 158 9.03 5.04 -12.11
C THR A 158 10.43 5.49 -12.58
N ARG A 159 11.03 4.73 -13.50
CA ARG A 159 12.44 4.80 -13.86
C ARG A 159 12.62 5.59 -15.16
N HIS A 160 13.01 6.86 -14.99
CA HIS A 160 13.48 7.75 -16.06
C HIS A 160 12.40 8.16 -17.08
N LYS A 161 11.80 9.34 -16.83
CA LYS A 161 10.71 9.96 -17.60
C LYS A 161 10.81 9.79 -19.12
N GLU A 162 11.99 10.05 -19.68
CA GLU A 162 12.21 10.09 -21.13
C GLU A 162 12.44 8.72 -21.77
N SER A 163 12.95 7.71 -21.02
CA SER A 163 13.21 6.38 -21.60
C SER A 163 12.04 5.41 -21.52
N GLU A 164 11.04 5.67 -20.67
CA GLU A 164 9.79 4.90 -20.62
C GLU A 164 8.79 5.30 -21.73
N GLY A 165 9.04 6.39 -22.46
CA GLY A 165 8.22 6.83 -23.59
C GLY A 165 6.76 7.08 -23.20
N SER A 166 5.80 6.51 -23.95
CA SER A 166 4.36 6.67 -23.65
C SER A 166 3.95 6.03 -22.32
N SER A 167 4.70 5.04 -21.82
CA SER A 167 4.40 4.36 -20.56
C SER A 167 4.53 5.27 -19.35
N TYR A 168 5.44 6.24 -19.38
CA TYR A 168 5.57 7.25 -18.31
C TYR A 168 4.29 8.06 -18.14
N TYR A 169 3.64 8.46 -19.23
CA TYR A 169 2.43 9.27 -19.18
C TYR A 169 1.22 8.49 -18.64
N ARG A 170 1.19 7.15 -18.78
CA ARG A 170 0.09 6.30 -18.28
C ARG A 170 -0.16 6.44 -16.78
N HIS A 171 0.90 6.66 -16.00
CA HIS A 171 0.83 6.83 -14.55
C HIS A 171 -0.04 8.02 -14.10
N PHE A 172 -0.19 9.04 -14.95
CA PHE A 172 -0.99 10.23 -14.65
C PHE A 172 -2.50 10.03 -14.84
N TYR A 173 -2.92 8.93 -15.47
CA TYR A 173 -4.30 8.72 -15.92
C TYR A 173 -4.93 7.42 -15.38
N MET A 174 -4.44 6.90 -14.24
CA MET A 174 -4.93 5.65 -13.61
C MET A 174 -6.18 5.82 -12.74
N GLY A 175 -6.50 7.04 -12.30
CA GLY A 175 -7.58 7.33 -11.38
C GLY A 175 -8.97 7.22 -12.01
N LEU A 176 -9.98 6.98 -11.19
CA LEU A 176 -11.40 7.15 -11.54
C LEU A 176 -11.84 8.63 -11.46
N ILE A 177 -11.10 9.46 -10.72
CA ILE A 177 -11.26 10.91 -10.61
C ILE A 177 -10.05 11.58 -11.28
N ARG A 178 -10.31 12.55 -12.15
CA ARG A 178 -9.30 13.33 -12.86
C ARG A 178 -8.54 14.26 -11.92
N ALA A 179 -7.38 14.75 -12.37
CA ALA A 179 -6.57 15.71 -11.61
C ALA A 179 -7.27 17.06 -11.33
N ASP A 180 -8.40 17.36 -12.00
CA ASP A 180 -9.26 18.52 -11.77
C ASP A 180 -10.44 18.26 -10.81
N GLY A 181 -10.53 17.06 -10.22
CA GLY A 181 -11.60 16.64 -9.31
C GLY A 181 -12.86 16.09 -10.01
N THR A 182 -12.90 16.02 -11.35
CA THR A 182 -14.07 15.50 -12.07
C THR A 182 -14.03 13.97 -12.25
N PRO A 183 -15.18 13.26 -12.17
CA PRO A 183 -15.21 11.80 -12.37
C PRO A 183 -15.07 11.41 -13.85
N LYS A 184 -14.34 10.33 -14.12
CA LYS A 184 -14.22 9.69 -15.43
C LYS A 184 -15.40 8.75 -15.73
N PRO A 185 -15.68 8.38 -17.00
CA PRO A 185 -16.73 7.42 -17.36
C PRO A 185 -16.65 6.07 -16.63
N ALA A 186 -15.45 5.62 -16.28
CA ALA A 186 -15.25 4.39 -15.51
C ALA A 186 -15.83 4.45 -14.08
N PHE A 187 -16.00 5.64 -13.50
CA PHE A 187 -16.58 5.85 -12.17
C PHE A 187 -18.00 5.27 -12.06
N GLU A 188 -18.84 5.49 -13.07
CA GLU A 188 -20.23 4.99 -13.15
C GLU A 188 -20.32 3.46 -13.39
N HIS A 189 -19.17 2.80 -13.48
CA HIS A 189 -19.03 1.37 -13.77
C HIS A 189 -18.22 0.62 -12.72
N PHE A 190 -17.84 1.27 -11.63
CA PHE A 190 -17.15 0.65 -10.50
C PHE A 190 -18.09 -0.27 -9.71
N ASP A 191 -17.65 -1.50 -9.46
CA ASP A 191 -18.35 -2.47 -8.63
C ASP A 191 -17.83 -2.41 -7.18
N PRO A 192 -18.66 -2.06 -6.17
CA PRO A 192 -18.22 -1.98 -4.77
C PRO A 192 -17.76 -3.31 -4.13
N MET A 193 -17.88 -4.45 -4.83
CA MET A 193 -17.19 -5.69 -4.43
C MET A 193 -15.67 -5.61 -4.60
N MET A 194 -15.18 -4.78 -5.53
CA MET A 194 -13.79 -4.36 -5.60
C MET A 194 -13.45 -3.42 -4.44
N GLY A 195 -12.23 -3.53 -3.95
CA GLY A 195 -11.60 -2.46 -3.19
C GLY A 195 -10.96 -1.42 -4.10
N ILE A 196 -10.50 -0.33 -3.49
CA ILE A 196 -9.64 0.67 -4.15
C ILE A 196 -8.22 0.54 -3.60
N CYS A 197 -7.22 0.62 -4.47
CA CYS A 197 -5.84 0.91 -4.08
C CYS A 197 -5.56 2.41 -4.29
N GLN A 198 -5.37 3.15 -3.20
CA GLN A 198 -4.97 4.55 -3.24
C GLN A 198 -3.83 4.79 -2.25
N TRP A 199 -2.65 5.10 -2.77
CA TRP A 199 -1.56 5.61 -1.97
C TRP A 199 -1.83 7.08 -1.62
N PHE A 200 -1.66 7.45 -0.35
CA PHE A 200 -1.64 8.84 0.09
C PHE A 200 -0.20 9.21 0.42
N HIS A 201 0.32 10.23 -0.23
CA HIS A 201 1.67 10.72 0.08
C HIS A 201 1.70 11.42 1.44
N PHE A 202 2.89 11.59 2.00
CA PHE A 202 3.05 12.32 3.26
C PHE A 202 2.46 13.74 3.16
N ARG A 203 1.48 14.06 4.01
CA ARG A 203 0.70 15.31 3.99
C ARG A 203 -0.06 15.56 2.67
N ASP A 204 -0.58 14.50 2.03
CA ASP A 204 -1.45 14.62 0.85
C ASP A 204 -2.78 15.32 1.22
N HIS A 205 -2.89 16.60 0.83
CA HIS A 205 -4.05 17.46 1.06
C HIS A 205 -5.37 16.91 0.46
N ARG A 206 -5.31 15.94 -0.46
CA ARG A 206 -6.48 15.35 -1.13
C ARG A 206 -7.17 14.26 -0.31
N LEU A 207 -6.63 13.88 0.86
CA LEU A 207 -7.14 12.80 1.69
C LEU A 207 -8.64 12.93 2.01
N GLU A 208 -9.11 14.10 2.46
CA GLU A 208 -10.53 14.26 2.84
C GLU A 208 -11.47 14.16 1.62
N GLU A 209 -11.07 14.74 0.49
CA GLU A 209 -11.82 14.64 -0.76
C GLU A 209 -11.87 13.18 -1.27
N ALA A 210 -10.75 12.48 -1.22
CA ALA A 210 -10.65 11.07 -1.55
C ALA A 210 -11.58 10.22 -0.69
N VAL A 211 -11.66 10.46 0.62
CA VAL A 211 -12.61 9.79 1.52
C VAL A 211 -14.06 10.07 1.11
N GLY A 212 -14.38 11.30 0.68
CA GLY A 212 -15.67 11.64 0.08
C GLY A 212 -16.00 10.80 -1.16
N TRP A 213 -15.05 10.67 -2.09
CA TRP A 213 -15.21 9.87 -3.30
C TRP A 213 -15.32 8.36 -3.01
N LEU A 214 -14.52 7.81 -2.09
CA LEU A 214 -14.62 6.41 -1.64
C LEU A 214 -16.01 6.11 -1.07
N LYS A 215 -16.56 7.00 -0.24
CA LYS A 215 -17.92 6.88 0.31
C LYS A 215 -18.98 6.95 -0.79
N LYS A 216 -18.83 7.84 -1.77
CA LYS A 216 -19.74 7.95 -2.93
C LYS A 216 -19.74 6.69 -3.80
N LEU A 217 -18.57 6.08 -4.00
CA LEU A 217 -18.39 4.77 -4.64
C LEU A 217 -18.83 3.57 -3.77
N LYS A 218 -19.25 3.81 -2.52
CA LYS A 218 -19.63 2.77 -1.53
C LYS A 218 -18.52 1.76 -1.24
N VAL A 219 -17.26 2.15 -1.43
CA VAL A 219 -16.08 1.30 -1.18
C VAL A 219 -16.08 0.82 0.26
N LYS A 220 -15.80 -0.47 0.46
CA LYS A 220 -15.57 -1.07 1.78
C LYS A 220 -14.12 -1.44 2.00
N LYS A 221 -13.53 -2.15 1.04
CA LYS A 221 -12.12 -2.57 1.06
C LYS A 221 -11.24 -1.43 0.54
N LEU A 222 -10.30 -0.95 1.35
CA LEU A 222 -9.29 0.03 0.94
C LEU A 222 -7.91 -0.59 1.07
N ARG A 223 -7.06 -0.39 0.08
CA ARG A 223 -5.62 -0.62 0.20
C ARG A 223 -4.91 0.73 0.12
N THR A 224 -4.05 0.98 1.10
CA THR A 224 -3.15 2.13 1.13
C THR A 224 -1.83 1.71 1.78
N GLY A 225 -1.04 2.62 2.33
CA GLY A 225 0.13 2.26 3.10
C GLY A 225 0.68 3.34 4.02
N ILE A 226 1.70 2.94 4.77
CA ILE A 226 2.51 3.78 5.66
C ILE A 226 3.96 3.51 5.29
N SER A 227 4.69 4.57 4.97
CA SER A 227 6.08 4.51 4.50
C SER A 227 7.04 4.57 5.69
N TRP A 228 7.93 3.58 5.84
CA TRP A 228 9.00 3.55 6.83
C TRP A 228 9.99 4.71 6.62
N ALA A 229 10.31 5.05 5.36
CA ALA A 229 11.06 6.25 5.03
C ALA A 229 10.36 7.54 5.51
N ASP A 230 9.03 7.64 5.34
CA ASP A 230 8.27 8.80 5.83
C ASP A 230 8.06 8.77 7.35
N TRP A 231 8.13 7.59 8.00
CA TRP A 231 8.12 7.43 9.46
C TRP A 231 9.33 8.09 10.16
N HIS A 232 10.43 8.33 9.42
CA HIS A 232 11.60 9.07 9.90
C HIS A 232 11.47 10.59 9.72
N ARG A 233 10.37 11.11 9.17
CA ARG A 233 10.15 12.56 9.04
C ARG A 233 9.69 13.19 10.36
N PRO A 234 9.94 14.51 10.55
CA PRO A 234 9.25 15.28 11.57
C PRO A 234 7.72 15.13 11.48
N ASP A 235 7.07 15.06 12.63
CA ASP A 235 5.61 14.97 12.82
C ASP A 235 4.96 13.76 12.10
N ALA A 236 5.74 12.70 11.80
CA ALA A 236 5.24 11.57 11.02
C ALA A 236 4.04 10.86 11.66
N CYS A 237 4.10 10.65 12.98
CA CYS A 237 3.03 10.04 13.77
C CYS A 237 1.74 10.89 13.79
N ASP A 238 1.82 12.21 13.67
CA ASP A 238 0.64 13.07 13.66
C ASP A 238 -0.08 13.02 12.30
N TRP A 239 0.70 12.99 11.21
CA TRP A 239 0.15 12.74 9.86
C TRP A 239 -0.51 11.36 9.77
N PHE A 240 0.17 10.31 10.23
CA PHE A 240 -0.38 8.96 10.14
C PHE A 240 -1.55 8.71 11.12
N ASP A 241 -1.61 9.38 12.28
CA ASP A 241 -2.81 9.43 13.12
C ASP A 241 -4.00 9.99 12.33
N TYR A 242 -3.83 11.17 11.75
CA TYR A 242 -4.87 11.84 10.97
C TYR A 242 -5.29 11.00 9.75
N GLN A 243 -4.33 10.39 9.03
CA GLN A 243 -4.61 9.48 7.92
C GLN A 243 -5.46 8.29 8.39
N MET A 244 -5.07 7.60 9.46
CA MET A 244 -5.78 6.41 9.92
C MET A 244 -7.13 6.73 10.58
N GLU A 245 -7.29 7.89 11.22
CA GLU A 245 -8.57 8.38 11.72
C GLU A 245 -9.58 8.59 10.57
N LYS A 246 -9.16 9.24 9.47
CA LYS A 246 -10.02 9.47 8.30
C LYS A 246 -10.39 8.20 7.56
N LEU A 247 -9.58 7.14 7.69
CA LEU A 247 -9.79 5.85 7.02
C LEU A 247 -10.46 4.78 7.91
N GLN A 248 -10.82 5.10 9.15
CA GLN A 248 -11.34 4.13 10.13
C GLN A 248 -12.60 3.35 9.66
N GLU A 249 -13.42 3.94 8.79
CA GLU A 249 -14.66 3.35 8.24
C GLU A 249 -14.42 2.28 7.15
N PHE A 250 -13.20 2.15 6.62
CA PHE A 250 -12.86 1.19 5.57
C PHE A 250 -12.12 -0.02 6.13
N ASP A 251 -12.40 -1.19 5.56
CA ASP A 251 -11.64 -2.41 5.79
C ASP A 251 -10.29 -2.25 5.07
N THR A 252 -9.27 -1.88 5.85
CA THR A 252 -8.01 -1.36 5.32
C THR A 252 -6.92 -2.42 5.32
N THR A 253 -6.41 -2.75 4.14
CA THR A 253 -5.14 -3.45 3.95
C THR A 253 -4.01 -2.42 3.90
N LEU A 254 -3.17 -2.38 4.95
CA LEU A 254 -2.02 -1.46 5.02
C LEU A 254 -0.78 -2.07 4.38
N THR A 255 -0.21 -1.41 3.37
CA THR A 255 1.08 -1.77 2.77
C THR A 255 2.22 -1.13 3.56
N LEU A 256 3.23 -1.92 3.94
CA LEU A 256 4.47 -1.45 4.55
C LEU A 256 5.65 -1.58 3.59
N CYS A 257 6.12 -0.44 3.10
CA CYS A 257 7.41 -0.16 2.42
C CYS A 257 7.84 1.21 2.99
N PHE A 258 8.70 2.08 2.45
CA PHE A 258 9.96 1.86 1.72
C PHE A 258 11.13 2.14 2.70
N THR A 259 12.38 1.75 2.39
CA THR A 259 13.52 1.91 3.29
C THR A 259 13.86 3.40 3.52
N PRO A 260 14.08 3.88 4.75
CA PRO A 260 14.65 5.20 4.98
C PRO A 260 16.03 5.29 4.32
N PRO A 261 16.37 6.31 3.51
CA PRO A 261 17.68 6.41 2.87
C PRO A 261 18.87 6.39 3.84
N SER A 262 18.66 6.79 5.09
CA SER A 262 19.65 6.70 6.19
C SER A 262 19.86 5.29 6.74
N ARG A 263 19.05 4.31 6.35
CA ARG A 263 19.05 2.91 6.81
C ARG A 263 19.26 1.89 5.69
N GLY A 264 19.34 2.32 4.43
CA GLY A 264 19.67 1.47 3.29
C GLY A 264 21.18 1.24 3.15
N ILE A 265 21.56 0.12 2.54
CA ILE A 265 22.96 -0.16 2.13
C ILE A 265 23.48 0.95 1.19
N VAL A 266 22.58 1.51 0.37
CA VAL A 266 22.78 2.78 -0.34
C VAL A 266 21.66 3.75 0.02
N SER A 267 21.90 5.05 -0.15
CA SER A 267 20.92 6.11 0.16
C SER A 267 19.78 6.16 -0.87
N SER A 268 18.87 5.19 -0.79
CA SER A 268 17.70 5.04 -1.66
C SER A 268 16.55 4.38 -0.90
N ILE A 269 15.32 4.75 -1.25
CA ILE A 269 14.10 4.10 -0.72
C ILE A 269 13.92 2.65 -1.17
N THR A 270 14.59 2.26 -2.26
CA THR A 270 14.59 0.89 -2.80
C THR A 270 15.69 0.02 -2.21
N SER A 271 16.62 0.57 -1.44
CA SER A 271 17.78 -0.18 -0.96
C SER A 271 17.37 -1.22 0.09
N PRO A 272 17.95 -2.43 0.08
CA PRO A 272 17.87 -3.32 1.22
C PRO A 272 18.39 -2.61 2.49
N PRO A 273 17.77 -2.81 3.66
CA PRO A 273 18.21 -2.18 4.89
C PRO A 273 19.57 -2.76 5.35
N ILE A 274 20.38 -1.93 6.00
CA ILE A 274 21.60 -2.36 6.70
C ILE A 274 21.22 -3.40 7.78
N GLU A 275 20.18 -3.10 8.56
CA GLU A 275 19.66 -3.95 9.62
C GLU A 275 18.19 -4.30 9.39
N SER A 276 17.92 -5.51 8.86
CA SER A 276 16.55 -5.98 8.59
C SER A 276 15.61 -5.99 9.80
N GLY A 277 16.15 -6.03 11.03
CA GLY A 277 15.37 -5.96 12.26
C GLY A 277 14.66 -4.61 12.44
N GLU A 278 15.22 -3.50 11.97
CA GLU A 278 14.61 -2.18 12.15
C GLU A 278 13.27 -2.05 11.42
N PHE A 279 13.09 -2.73 10.28
CA PHE A 279 11.80 -2.78 9.58
C PHE A 279 10.75 -3.57 10.38
N ALA A 280 11.15 -4.62 11.09
CA ALA A 280 10.27 -5.39 11.95
C ALA A 280 9.82 -4.59 13.18
N ASP A 281 10.72 -3.79 13.77
CA ASP A 281 10.39 -2.87 14.86
C ASP A 281 9.47 -1.73 14.39
N PHE A 282 9.69 -1.18 13.20
CA PHE A 282 8.76 -0.24 12.56
C PHE A 282 7.38 -0.89 12.34
N ALA A 283 7.32 -2.09 11.77
CA ALA A 283 6.06 -2.78 11.55
C ALA A 283 5.30 -2.99 12.87
N SER A 284 5.97 -3.46 13.93
CA SER A 284 5.36 -3.60 15.27
C SER A 284 4.84 -2.28 15.83
N GLN A 285 5.57 -1.16 15.67
CA GLN A 285 5.09 0.17 16.08
C GLN A 285 3.82 0.58 15.35
N VAL A 286 3.74 0.33 14.03
CA VAL A 286 2.56 0.60 13.22
C VAL A 286 1.37 -0.27 13.66
N ILE A 287 1.58 -1.57 13.90
CA ILE A 287 0.50 -2.47 14.36
C ILE A 287 -0.03 -2.03 15.73
N LYS A 288 0.87 -1.79 16.70
CA LYS A 288 0.50 -1.33 18.06
C LYS A 288 -0.34 -0.06 18.05
N ARG A 289 -0.15 0.80 17.05
CA ARG A 289 -0.82 2.10 16.97
C ARG A 289 -2.16 2.06 16.23
N TYR A 290 -2.28 1.27 15.16
CA TYR A 290 -3.43 1.34 14.24
C TYR A 290 -4.18 0.03 14.01
N ALA A 291 -3.67 -1.10 14.51
CA ALA A 291 -4.18 -2.43 14.19
C ALA A 291 -4.22 -3.38 15.40
N MET A 292 -4.42 -2.85 16.61
CA MET A 292 -4.70 -3.66 17.80
C MET A 292 -6.20 -3.92 17.90
N ALA A 293 -6.59 -5.15 18.29
CA ALA A 293 -7.99 -5.53 18.50
C ALA A 293 -8.73 -4.66 19.54
N GLU A 294 -7.98 -4.03 20.46
CA GLU A 294 -8.48 -3.15 21.51
C GLU A 294 -8.04 -1.68 21.34
N SER A 295 -7.77 -1.18 20.13
CA SER A 295 -7.51 0.27 19.94
C SER A 295 -8.70 1.09 20.49
N PRO A 296 -8.52 1.86 21.58
CA PRO A 296 -9.64 2.53 22.24
C PRO A 296 -9.99 3.82 21.49
N ALA A 297 -10.77 3.66 20.41
CA ALA A 297 -11.42 4.74 19.67
C ALA A 297 -12.53 5.38 20.52
N GLY A 298 -12.12 6.05 21.60
CA GLY A 298 -13.02 6.60 22.61
C GLY A 298 -12.26 7.01 23.88
N LYS A 299 -11.79 8.27 23.90
CA LYS A 299 -11.04 8.95 24.99
C LYS A 299 -9.52 8.70 25.00
N ARG A 300 -8.76 9.55 24.30
CA ARG A 300 -7.50 10.08 24.87
C ARG A 300 -7.89 11.04 26.00
N PRO A 301 -7.19 11.07 27.16
CA PRO A 301 -7.34 12.17 28.10
C PRO A 301 -6.84 13.45 27.45
N LEU A 302 -7.62 14.52 27.53
CA LEU A 302 -7.11 15.87 27.29
C LEU A 302 -6.12 16.20 28.41
N ASN A 303 -4.84 16.34 28.07
CA ASN A 303 -3.90 17.07 28.94
C ASN A 303 -4.37 18.53 28.99
N LYS A 304 -5.23 18.85 29.96
CA LYS A 304 -5.36 20.22 30.44
C LYS A 304 -4.05 20.56 31.13
N GLY A 305 -3.46 21.71 30.77
CA GLY A 305 -2.30 22.22 31.49
C GLY A 305 -2.65 22.50 32.94
N ASP A 306 -1.67 22.36 33.82
CA ASP A 306 -1.75 22.84 35.19
C ASP A 306 -1.82 24.38 35.18
N ASP A 307 -3.03 24.93 35.22
CA ASP A 307 -3.27 26.29 35.73
C ASP A 307 -3.06 26.28 37.25
N GLY A 308 -1.80 26.18 37.64
CA GLY A 308 -1.33 26.22 39.03
C GLY A 308 -1.53 27.61 39.63
N ILE A 309 -2.72 27.84 40.20
CA ILE A 309 -3.01 29.00 41.03
C ILE A 309 -2.00 29.04 42.19
N LEU A 310 -1.14 30.05 42.21
CA LEU A 310 -0.34 30.41 43.38
C LEU A 310 -0.66 31.83 43.85
N SER A 311 -0.75 31.95 45.17
CA SER A 311 -1.44 33.02 45.90
C SER A 311 -0.60 34.26 46.16
N ASN A 312 -1.27 35.41 46.23
CA ASN A 312 -0.71 36.68 46.72
C ASN A 312 -0.20 36.61 48.18
N SER A 313 1.10 36.86 48.36
CA SER A 313 1.74 37.60 49.47
C SER A 313 3.26 37.63 49.20
N GLY A 314 4.02 38.69 49.44
CA GLY A 314 3.79 40.03 49.95
C GLY A 314 5.11 40.60 50.52
N PHE A 315 5.32 41.91 50.41
CA PHE A 315 6.41 42.71 51.02
C PHE A 315 7.84 42.77 50.40
N SER A 316 8.16 44.01 50.00
CA SER A 316 9.39 44.77 50.33
C SER A 316 10.71 44.62 49.54
N GLN A 317 10.98 45.67 48.76
CA GLN A 317 12.28 46.31 48.53
C GLN A 317 12.88 46.86 49.87
N PRO A 318 14.16 47.29 49.97
CA PRO A 318 14.97 48.06 48.99
C PRO A 318 15.69 47.24 47.92
#